data_AF-A0A5N6F0A9-F1
#
_entry.id   AF-A0A5N6F0A9-F1
#
_cell.length_a   1.000
_cell.length_b   1.000
_cell.length_c   1.000
_cell.angle_alpha   90.00
_cell.angle_beta   90.00
_cell.angle_gamma   90.00
#
_symmetry.space_group_name_H-M   'P 1'
#
loop_
_entity.id
_entity.type
_entity.pdbx_description
1 polymer ?
#
loop_
_entity_poly.entity_id
_entity_poly.type
_entity_poly.pdbx_seq_one_letter_code
_entity_poly.pdbx_strand_id
1 'polypeptide(L)'
;MNETTHNPNLLAKLEYLYEFISSGQPSSERTTCCIALAQLHAFFAKMSLHERDWNLLRTWPGIMPGEFVSLIDKRNPLALVITTYWCVPIFRGSGHWLFAGWDSGFPSAAATFMTRDADLALFLSDATKYGMAGDSLRSDVTYETRLCHKNILIPYYGKNPLVDNYISKSPCPES
;
A
#
# COMPACT_ATOMS: atom_id res chain seq x y z
N MET A 1 -0.43 -25.12 -6.21
CA MET A 1 0.22 -24.47 -5.05
C MET A 1 0.55 -23.06 -5.52
N ASN A 2 -0.23 -22.07 -5.10
CA ASN A 2 0.01 -20.68 -5.49
C ASN A 2 1.07 -20.13 -4.53
N GLU A 3 2.31 -20.02 -4.99
CA GLU A 3 3.35 -19.29 -4.29
C GLU A 3 2.93 -17.82 -4.26
N THR A 4 2.37 -17.38 -3.13
CA THR A 4 2.15 -15.95 -2.88
C THR A 4 3.51 -15.27 -2.88
N THR A 5 3.84 -14.60 -3.99
CA THR A 5 5.09 -13.86 -4.16
C THR A 5 5.01 -12.55 -3.37
N HIS A 6 5.09 -12.65 -2.03
CA HIS A 6 5.28 -11.49 -1.17
C HIS A 6 6.66 -10.89 -1.45
N ASN A 7 6.80 -9.56 -1.35
CA ASN A 7 8.09 -8.91 -1.51
C ASN A 7 8.74 -8.66 -0.13
N PRO A 8 9.65 -9.54 0.30
CA PRO A 8 10.25 -9.48 1.64
C PRO A 8 11.05 -8.20 1.83
N ASN A 9 11.65 -7.66 0.77
CA ASN A 9 12.40 -6.40 0.82
C ASN A 9 11.48 -5.20 1.04
N LEU A 10 10.30 -5.18 0.40
CA LEU A 10 9.31 -4.13 0.62
C LEU A 10 8.79 -4.18 2.07
N LEU A 11 8.45 -5.37 2.57
CA LEU A 11 7.98 -5.54 3.94
C LEU A 11 9.01 -5.09 4.97
N ALA A 12 10.27 -5.54 4.83
CA ALA A 12 11.37 -5.11 5.69
C ALA A 12 11.57 -3.58 5.66
N LYS A 13 11.41 -2.95 4.51
CA LYS A 13 11.52 -1.49 4.39
C LYS A 13 10.36 -0.76 5.10
N LEU A 14 9.14 -1.30 5.06
CA LEU A 14 8.01 -0.77 5.82
C LEU A 14 8.24 -0.90 7.33
N GLU A 15 8.89 -1.98 7.79
CA GLU A 15 9.29 -2.08 9.21
C GLU A 15 10.33 -1.05 9.59
N TYR A 16 11.34 -0.84 8.74
CA TYR A 16 12.34 0.19 8.98
C TYR A 16 11.73 1.60 9.05
N LEU A 17 10.75 1.90 8.18
CA LEU A 17 9.99 3.15 8.25
C LEU A 17 9.18 3.26 9.55
N TYR A 18 8.60 2.16 10.02
CA TYR A 18 7.83 2.16 11.27
C TYR A 18 8.73 2.46 12.47
N GLU A 19 9.89 1.81 12.57
CA GLU A 19 10.88 2.08 13.62
C GLU A 19 11.40 3.53 13.57
N PHE A 20 11.60 4.07 12.36
CA PHE A 20 11.94 5.48 12.19
C PHE A 20 10.85 6.41 12.75
N ILE A 21 9.57 6.14 12.46
CA ILE A 21 8.46 6.97 12.95
C ILE A 21 8.28 6.81 14.47
N SER A 22 8.39 5.58 14.99
CA SER A 22 8.13 5.25 16.39
C SER A 22 9.24 5.71 17.35
N SER A 23 10.49 5.80 16.87
CA SER A 23 11.64 6.28 17.66
C SER A 23 11.64 7.80 17.91
N GLY A 24 10.84 8.55 17.14
CA GLY A 24 10.69 9.99 17.32
C GLY A 24 9.84 10.39 18.53
N GLN A 25 9.86 11.68 18.88
CA GLN A 25 8.93 12.25 19.85
C GLN A 25 7.47 11.89 19.51
N PRO A 26 6.69 11.33 20.46
CA PRO A 26 5.31 10.94 20.23
C PRO A 26 4.43 12.14 19.86
N SER A 27 3.64 11.99 18.81
CA SER A 27 2.60 12.95 18.44
C SER A 27 1.39 12.21 17.87
N SER A 28 0.22 12.84 17.90
CA SER A 28 -1.00 12.26 17.29
C SER A 28 -0.80 11.93 15.80
N GLU A 29 -0.06 12.77 15.08
CA GLU A 29 0.26 12.58 13.66
C GLU A 29 1.13 11.33 13.46
N ARG A 30 2.17 11.16 14.28
CA ARG A 30 3.06 9.99 14.22
C ARG A 30 2.34 8.72 14.60
N THR A 31 1.51 8.75 15.64
CA THR A 31 0.66 7.60 16.01
C THR A 31 -0.27 7.21 14.87
N THR A 32 -0.92 8.18 14.24
CA THR A 32 -1.79 7.96 13.07
C THR A 32 -1.00 7.34 11.91
N CYS A 33 0.21 7.83 11.64
CA CYS A 33 1.09 7.29 10.60
C CYS A 33 1.55 5.85 10.92
N CYS A 34 1.90 5.55 12.18
CA CYS A 34 2.25 4.19 12.60
C CYS A 34 1.09 3.20 12.38
N ILE A 35 -0.16 3.61 12.68
CA ILE A 35 -1.35 2.78 12.44
C ILE A 35 -1.53 2.51 10.94
N ALA A 36 -1.50 3.56 10.11
CA ALA A 36 -1.65 3.43 8.67
C ALA A 36 -0.55 2.55 8.06
N LEU A 37 0.69 2.70 8.54
CA LEU A 37 1.83 1.91 8.09
C LEU A 37 1.73 0.44 8.51
N ALA A 38 1.27 0.15 9.73
CA ALA A 38 1.00 -1.22 10.17
C ALA A 38 -0.10 -1.88 9.32
N GLN A 39 -1.15 -1.14 8.97
CA GLN A 39 -2.19 -1.61 8.05
C GLN A 39 -1.65 -1.85 6.64
N LEU A 40 -0.76 -0.98 6.16
CA LEU A 40 -0.11 -1.12 4.84
C LEU A 40 0.84 -2.33 4.79
N HIS A 41 1.59 -2.56 5.87
CA HIS A 41 2.43 -3.75 6.01
C HIS A 41 1.58 -5.02 5.95
N ALA A 42 0.50 -5.10 6.75
CA ALA A 42 -0.44 -6.22 6.72
C ALA A 42 -1.10 -6.42 5.35
N PHE A 43 -1.31 -5.33 4.59
CA PHE A 43 -1.83 -5.36 3.23
C PHE A 43 -0.85 -6.04 2.27
N PHE A 44 0.41 -5.62 2.25
CA PHE A 44 1.43 -6.24 1.40
C PHE A 44 1.82 -7.65 1.83
N ALA A 45 1.67 -7.98 3.12
CA ALA A 45 1.89 -9.34 3.63
C ALA A 45 0.80 -10.33 3.17
N LYS A 46 -0.33 -9.85 2.65
CA LYS A 46 -1.44 -10.69 2.16
C LYS A 46 -1.63 -10.60 0.65
N MET A 47 -1.11 -9.55 0.01
CA MET A 47 -1.26 -9.30 -1.43
C MET A 47 -0.07 -9.84 -2.22
N SER A 48 -0.34 -10.50 -3.35
CA SER A 48 0.67 -10.73 -4.38
C SER A 48 0.90 -9.43 -5.16
N LEU A 49 2.16 -8.98 -5.30
CA LEU A 49 2.49 -7.82 -6.12
C LEU A 49 2.31 -8.06 -7.62
N HIS A 50 2.05 -9.29 -8.03
CA HIS A 50 1.86 -9.70 -9.42
C HIS A 50 0.38 -9.62 -9.86
N GLU A 51 -0.55 -9.78 -8.91
CA GLU A 51 -1.98 -9.73 -9.20
C GLU A 51 -2.45 -8.27 -9.24
N ARG A 52 -2.88 -7.83 -10.42
CA ARG A 52 -3.52 -6.53 -10.65
C ARG A 52 -4.95 -6.53 -10.13
N ASP A 53 -5.14 -6.94 -8.89
CA ASP A 53 -6.45 -6.90 -8.25
C ASP A 53 -6.75 -5.46 -7.81
N TRP A 54 -7.34 -4.71 -8.73
CA TRP A 54 -7.73 -3.31 -8.51
C TRP A 54 -8.73 -3.13 -7.37
N ASN A 55 -9.53 -4.15 -7.08
CA ASN A 55 -10.44 -4.14 -5.93
C ASN A 55 -9.65 -4.17 -4.62
N LEU A 56 -8.62 -5.01 -4.57
CA LEU A 56 -7.71 -5.07 -3.44
C LEU A 56 -6.92 -3.77 -3.29
N LEU A 57 -6.42 -3.16 -4.36
CA LEU A 57 -5.73 -1.86 -4.28
C LEU A 57 -6.62 -0.74 -3.73
N ARG A 58 -7.91 -0.72 -4.08
CA ARG A 58 -8.89 0.24 -3.55
C ARG A 58 -9.24 0.02 -2.09
N THR A 59 -8.96 -1.16 -1.54
CA THR A 59 -9.31 -1.50 -0.16
C THR A 59 -8.56 -0.63 0.83
N TRP A 60 -7.24 -0.47 0.67
CA TRP A 60 -6.44 0.25 1.65
C TRP A 60 -6.89 1.71 1.83
N PRO A 61 -7.08 2.53 0.77
CA PRO A 61 -7.63 3.88 0.91
C PRO A 61 -9.02 3.90 1.56
N GLY A 62 -9.86 2.89 1.30
CA GLY A 62 -11.22 2.81 1.83
C GLY A 62 -11.31 2.50 3.33
N ILE A 63 -10.24 1.99 3.94
CA ILE A 63 -10.21 1.63 5.38
C ILE A 63 -9.33 2.57 6.22
N MET A 64 -8.74 3.60 5.61
CA MET A 64 -7.88 4.54 6.33
C MET A 64 -8.68 5.42 7.30
N PRO A 65 -8.16 5.67 8.53
CA PRO A 65 -8.77 6.63 9.45
C PRO A 65 -8.86 8.03 8.83
N GLY A 66 -9.92 8.78 9.16
CA GLY A 66 -10.12 10.15 8.67
C GLY A 66 -9.00 11.10 9.11
N GLU A 67 -8.36 10.82 10.24
CA GLU A 67 -7.17 11.51 10.73
C GLU A 67 -6.00 11.34 9.76
N PHE A 68 -5.79 10.14 9.21
CA PHE A 68 -4.73 9.91 8.23
C PHE A 68 -5.02 10.63 6.91
N VAL A 69 -6.27 10.60 6.45
CA VAL A 69 -6.70 11.36 5.26
C VAL A 69 -6.47 12.86 5.47
N SER A 70 -6.75 13.36 6.67
CA SER A 70 -6.48 14.76 7.04
C SER A 70 -4.99 15.12 7.02
N LEU A 71 -4.10 14.17 7.33
CA LEU A 71 -2.65 14.37 7.21
C LEU A 71 -2.20 14.46 5.75
N ILE A 72 -2.80 13.67 4.86
CA ILE A 72 -2.53 13.78 3.41
C ILE A 72 -2.97 15.15 2.88
N ASP A 73 -4.17 15.61 3.25
CA ASP A 73 -4.69 16.92 2.83
C ASP A 73 -3.78 18.08 3.29
N LYS A 74 -3.23 17.96 4.50
CA LYS A 74 -2.23 18.89 5.05
C LYS A 74 -0.83 18.72 4.48
N ARG A 75 -0.61 17.81 3.53
CA ARG A 75 0.69 17.47 2.93
C ARG A 75 1.73 17.09 3.99
N ASN A 76 1.32 16.38 5.03
CA ASN A 76 2.23 15.89 6.05
C ASN A 76 3.25 14.93 5.41
N PRO A 77 4.58 15.17 5.57
CA PRO A 77 5.60 14.37 4.88
C PRO A 77 5.51 12.87 5.16
N LEU A 78 5.19 12.46 6.39
CA LEU A 78 5.08 11.04 6.75
C LEU A 78 3.91 10.36 6.04
N ALA A 79 2.75 11.02 6.03
CA ALA A 79 1.56 10.50 5.35
C ALA A 79 1.80 10.37 3.83
N LEU A 80 2.52 11.32 3.22
CA LEU A 80 2.89 11.28 1.81
C LEU A 80 3.88 10.14 1.49
N VAL A 81 4.88 9.89 2.34
CA VAL A 81 5.78 8.72 2.19
C VAL A 81 4.98 7.42 2.24
N ILE A 82 4.13 7.24 3.26
CA ILE A 82 3.33 6.02 3.43
C ILE A 82 2.39 5.81 2.23
N THR A 83 1.75 6.87 1.76
CA THR A 83 0.88 6.81 0.56
C THR A 83 1.69 6.44 -0.68
N THR A 84 2.93 6.93 -0.81
CA THR A 84 3.81 6.55 -1.94
C THR A 84 4.14 5.05 -1.91
N TYR A 85 4.34 4.47 -0.73
CA TYR A 85 4.53 3.02 -0.59
C TYR A 85 3.27 2.24 -1.01
N TRP A 86 2.07 2.73 -0.70
CA TRP A 86 0.83 2.12 -1.21
C TRP A 86 0.75 2.17 -2.74
N CYS A 87 1.29 3.22 -3.38
CA CYS A 87 1.32 3.34 -4.83
C CYS A 87 2.32 2.42 -5.54
N VAL A 88 3.18 1.67 -4.84
CA VAL A 88 4.20 0.78 -5.46
C VAL A 88 3.62 -0.15 -6.54
N PRO A 89 2.48 -0.83 -6.36
CA PRO A 89 1.88 -1.66 -7.41
C PRO A 89 1.35 -0.85 -8.60
N ILE A 90 0.98 0.41 -8.38
CA ILE A 90 0.50 1.33 -9.43
C ILE A 90 1.66 1.72 -10.34
N PHE A 91 2.82 2.00 -9.74
CA PHE A 91 4.05 2.44 -10.41
C PHE A 91 4.62 1.38 -11.36
N ARG A 92 4.33 0.09 -11.11
CA ARG A 92 4.75 -1.05 -11.96
C ARG A 92 4.01 -1.15 -13.30
N GLY A 93 3.41 -0.06 -13.76
CA GLY A 93 2.69 0.00 -15.03
C GLY A 93 1.26 -0.52 -14.92
N SER A 94 0.45 0.11 -14.06
CA SER A 94 -0.94 -0.28 -13.87
C SER A 94 -1.74 -0.38 -15.18
N GLY A 95 -1.43 0.47 -16.16
CA GLY A 95 -2.18 0.57 -17.43
C GLY A 95 -3.68 0.86 -17.23
N HIS A 96 -4.10 1.11 -15.99
CA HIS A 96 -5.48 1.24 -15.60
C HIS A 96 -5.82 2.72 -15.52
N TRP A 97 -6.87 3.13 -16.24
CA TRP A 97 -7.24 4.54 -16.41
C TRP A 97 -7.39 5.30 -15.09
N LEU A 98 -7.88 4.64 -14.02
CA LEU A 98 -8.08 5.24 -12.69
C LEU A 98 -6.80 5.81 -12.08
N PHE A 99 -5.63 5.22 -12.40
CA PHE A 99 -4.35 5.59 -11.81
C PHE A 99 -3.38 6.15 -12.85
N ALA A 100 -3.89 6.55 -14.02
CA ALA A 100 -3.07 7.19 -15.04
C ALA A 100 -2.41 8.46 -14.48
N GLY A 101 -1.09 8.59 -14.66
CA GLY A 101 -0.29 9.72 -14.17
C GLY A 101 0.12 9.66 -12.70
N TRP A 102 -0.32 8.66 -11.94
CA TRP A 102 0.11 8.48 -10.55
C TRP A 102 1.50 7.88 -10.41
N ASP A 103 1.89 7.06 -11.39
CA ASP A 103 3.19 6.39 -11.52
C ASP A 103 4.40 7.32 -11.36
N SER A 104 4.32 8.50 -11.97
CA SER A 104 5.37 9.51 -11.93
C SER A 104 4.93 10.79 -11.22
N GLY A 105 3.65 11.15 -11.29
CA GLY A 105 3.14 12.42 -10.77
C GLY A 105 3.07 12.47 -9.24
N PHE A 106 2.56 11.40 -8.60
CA PHE A 106 2.44 11.37 -7.14
C PHE A 106 3.78 11.44 -6.41
N PRO A 107 4.78 10.58 -6.70
CA PRO A 107 6.06 10.65 -5.99
C PRO A 107 6.80 11.95 -6.27
N SER A 108 6.70 12.51 -7.49
CA SER A 108 7.28 13.82 -7.82
C SER A 108 6.65 14.94 -6.97
N ALA A 109 5.33 14.96 -6.84
CA ALA A 109 4.64 15.93 -5.98
C ALA A 109 5.00 15.75 -4.51
N ALA A 110 5.05 14.51 -4.01
CA ALA A 110 5.41 14.20 -2.63
C ALA A 110 6.83 14.68 -2.28
N ALA A 111 7.79 14.54 -3.21
CA ALA A 111 9.18 14.97 -3.02
C ALA A 111 9.30 16.47 -2.68
N THR A 112 8.40 17.31 -3.19
CA THR A 112 8.41 18.77 -2.92
C THR A 112 8.23 19.12 -1.44
N PHE A 113 7.66 18.19 -0.64
CA PHE A 113 7.43 18.38 0.80
C PHE A 113 8.53 17.75 1.68
N MET A 114 9.51 17.08 1.07
CA MET A 114 10.57 16.35 1.79
C MET A 114 11.92 17.05 1.71
N THR A 115 12.00 18.24 1.11
CA THR A 115 13.27 18.97 0.87
C THR A 115 14.06 19.29 2.14
N ARG A 116 13.44 19.25 3.31
CA ARG A 116 14.06 19.54 4.61
C ARG A 116 14.35 18.29 5.44
N ASP A 117 13.96 17.12 4.97
CA ASP A 117 14.10 15.85 5.69
C ASP A 117 14.71 14.81 4.76
N ALA A 118 16.04 14.67 4.86
CA ALA A 118 16.83 13.79 4.01
C ALA A 118 16.47 12.31 4.21
N ASP A 119 16.08 11.92 5.42
CA ASP A 119 15.68 10.55 5.73
C ASP A 119 14.37 10.22 5.02
N LEU A 120 13.37 11.11 5.10
CA LEU A 120 12.10 10.92 4.38
C LEU A 120 12.26 10.95 2.86
N ALA A 121 13.14 11.81 2.34
CA ALA A 121 13.47 11.80 0.92
C ALA A 121 14.09 10.46 0.48
N LEU A 122 14.91 9.83 1.32
CA LEU A 122 15.47 8.50 1.05
C LEU A 122 14.37 7.43 1.02
N PHE A 123 13.45 7.44 1.99
CA PHE A 123 12.29 6.53 2.00
C PHE A 123 11.41 6.67 0.76
N LEU A 124 11.12 7.91 0.35
CA LEU A 124 10.35 8.18 -0.86
C LEU A 124 11.05 7.64 -2.11
N SER A 125 12.35 7.89 -2.25
CA SER A 125 13.17 7.35 -3.33
C SER A 125 13.09 5.81 -3.35
N ASP A 126 13.21 5.14 -2.21
CA ASP A 126 13.14 3.69 -2.16
C ASP A 126 11.77 3.14 -2.58
N ALA A 127 10.66 3.78 -2.17
CA ALA A 127 9.33 3.43 -2.65
C ALA A 127 9.23 3.50 -4.19
N THR A 128 9.76 4.56 -4.81
CA THR A 128 9.77 4.68 -6.27
C THR A 128 10.61 3.59 -6.94
N LYS A 129 11.77 3.21 -6.38
CA LYS A 129 12.59 2.11 -6.91
C LYS A 129 11.83 0.78 -6.89
N TYR A 130 11.10 0.46 -5.83
CA TYR A 130 10.28 -0.76 -5.78
C TYR A 130 9.16 -0.78 -6.82
N GLY A 131 8.65 0.41 -7.17
CA GLY A 131 7.65 0.61 -8.22
C GLY A 131 8.21 0.50 -9.64
N MET A 132 9.46 0.91 -9.86
CA MET A 132 10.08 0.99 -11.20
C MET A 132 10.98 -0.20 -11.54
N ALA A 133 11.45 -0.95 -10.54
CA ALA A 133 12.22 -2.16 -10.75
C ALA A 133 11.30 -3.26 -11.33
N GLY A 134 11.52 -3.58 -12.62
CA GLY A 134 10.83 -4.66 -13.34
C GLY A 134 11.23 -6.07 -12.90
N ASP A 135 12.01 -6.21 -11.84
CA ASP A 135 12.48 -7.52 -11.40
C ASP A 135 11.35 -8.33 -10.76
N SER A 136 11.17 -9.54 -11.28
CA SER A 136 10.69 -10.70 -10.56
C SER A 136 11.54 -10.89 -9.30
N LEU A 137 11.22 -10.13 -8.25
CA LEU A 137 11.86 -10.23 -6.96
C LEU A 137 11.63 -11.65 -6.42
N ARG A 138 12.71 -12.44 -6.45
CA ARG A 138 12.77 -13.85 -6.05
C ARG A 138 12.01 -14.08 -4.76
N SER A 139 11.16 -15.11 -4.79
CA SER A 139 10.38 -15.70 -3.70
C SER A 139 11.24 -16.33 -2.58
N ASP A 140 12.57 -16.24 -2.64
CA ASP A 140 13.46 -17.11 -1.88
C ASP A 140 13.85 -16.57 -0.48
N VAL A 141 13.18 -15.54 0.05
CA VAL A 141 13.48 -15.03 1.40
C VAL A 141 12.31 -15.31 2.34
N THR A 142 12.52 -16.24 3.26
CA THR A 142 11.71 -16.41 4.47
C THR A 142 11.82 -15.14 5.31
N TYR A 143 10.72 -14.40 5.36
CA TYR A 143 10.61 -13.18 6.15
C TYR A 143 9.89 -13.48 7.46
N GLU A 144 10.58 -13.25 8.59
CA GLU A 144 9.96 -13.27 9.91
C GLU A 144 9.47 -11.87 10.28
N THR A 145 8.15 -11.70 10.27
CA THR A 145 7.44 -10.46 10.65
C THR A 145 7.76 -10.01 12.08
N ARG A 146 8.26 -8.79 12.27
CA ARG A 146 8.31 -8.12 13.58
C ARG A 146 7.08 -7.23 13.81
N LEU A 147 6.54 -6.65 12.75
CA LEU A 147 5.27 -5.91 12.74
C LEU A 147 4.05 -6.84 12.74
N CYS A 148 3.88 -7.59 13.83
CA CYS A 148 2.71 -8.44 14.04
C CYS A 148 1.64 -7.68 14.85
N HIS A 149 0.95 -6.74 14.21
CA HIS A 149 -0.30 -6.23 14.79
C HIS A 149 -1.38 -7.30 14.64
N LYS A 150 -1.80 -7.85 15.78
CA LYS A 150 -2.86 -8.86 15.91
C LYS A 150 -4.02 -8.60 14.94
N ASN A 151 -4.28 -9.57 14.06
CA ASN A 151 -5.51 -9.72 13.28
C ASN A 151 -6.09 -8.42 12.68
N ILE A 152 -5.28 -7.64 11.96
CA ILE A 152 -5.84 -6.61 11.07
C ILE A 152 -6.60 -7.34 9.96
N LEU A 153 -7.92 -7.41 10.12
CA LEU A 153 -8.88 -7.84 9.11
C LEU A 153 -8.92 -6.75 8.05
N ILE A 154 -8.32 -7.03 6.89
CA ILE A 154 -8.41 -6.18 5.72
C ILE A 154 -9.69 -6.64 5.00
N PRO A 155 -10.79 -5.89 5.04
CA PRO A 155 -12.02 -6.27 4.37
C PRO A 155 -11.74 -6.32 2.87
N TYR A 156 -11.99 -7.44 2.22
CA TYR A 156 -11.81 -7.58 0.78
C TYR A 156 -12.92 -6.79 0.07
N TYR A 157 -12.69 -5.50 -0.22
CA TYR A 157 -13.60 -4.67 -1.00
C TYR A 157 -13.47 -4.99 -2.49
N GLY A 158 -13.91 -6.21 -2.84
CA GLY A 158 -14.05 -6.69 -4.21
C GLY A 158 -15.31 -7.51 -4.45
N LYS A 159 -15.94 -8.00 -3.37
CA LYS A 159 -17.26 -8.62 -3.43
C LYS A 159 -18.30 -7.55 -3.14
N ASN A 160 -18.92 -7.02 -4.19
CA ASN A 160 -20.17 -6.29 -3.98
C ASN A 160 -21.24 -7.37 -3.75
N PRO A 161 -21.78 -7.54 -2.52
CA PRO A 161 -22.78 -8.56 -2.24
C PRO A 161 -24.06 -8.37 -3.08
N LEU A 162 -24.27 -7.19 -3.68
CA LEU A 162 -25.37 -6.94 -4.60
C LEU A 162 -25.08 -7.40 -6.04
N VAL A 163 -23.82 -7.52 -6.45
CA VAL A 163 -23.41 -7.98 -7.79
C VAL A 163 -23.18 -9.49 -7.81
N ASP A 164 -22.56 -10.04 -6.76
CA ASP A 164 -22.30 -11.48 -6.67
C ASP A 164 -23.58 -12.31 -6.51
N ASN A 165 -24.64 -11.71 -5.95
CA ASN A 165 -25.97 -12.32 -5.86
C ASN A 165 -26.77 -12.23 -7.17
N TYR A 166 -26.34 -11.42 -8.15
CA TYR A 166 -27.02 -11.31 -9.44
C TYR A 166 -26.56 -12.37 -10.45
N ILE A 167 -25.36 -12.93 -10.30
CA ILE A 167 -24.82 -13.95 -11.22
C ILE A 167 -25.38 -15.37 -10.91
N SER A 168 -26.04 -15.59 -9.77
CA SER A 168 -26.56 -16.92 -9.42
C SER A 168 -28.04 -17.19 -9.76
N LYS A 169 -28.75 -16.27 -10.42
CA LYS A 169 -30.16 -16.48 -10.79
C LYS A 169 -30.51 -15.93 -12.17
N SER A 170 -30.11 -16.65 -13.22
CA SER A 170 -30.86 -16.71 -14.48
C SER A 170 -30.48 -18.01 -15.20
N PRO A 171 -31.30 -19.08 -15.12
CA PRO A 171 -31.21 -20.13 -16.12
C PRO A 171 -31.70 -19.53 -17.45
N CYS A 172 -30.85 -19.56 -18.47
CA CYS A 172 -31.32 -19.37 -19.84
C CYS A 172 -32.46 -20.36 -20.10
N PRO A 173 -33.61 -19.93 -20.63
CA PRO A 173 -34.60 -20.87 -21.10
C PRO A 173 -34.02 -21.59 -22.33
N GLU A 174 -33.92 -22.91 -22.23
CA GLU A 174 -33.62 -23.77 -23.37
C GLU A 174 -34.66 -23.50 -24.47
N SER A 175 -34.17 -23.22 -25.68
CA SER A 175 -34.96 -23.17 -26.91
C SER A 175 -34.67 -24.40 -27.73
#